data_AF-A0A924NFY8-F1
#
_entry.id   AF-A0A924NFY8-F1
#
_cell.length_a   1.000
_cell.length_b   1.000
_cell.length_c   1.000
_cell.angle_alpha   90.00
_cell.angle_beta   90.00
_cell.angle_gamma   90.00
#
_symmetry.space_group_name_H-M   'P 1'
#
loop_
_entity.id
_entity.type
_entity.pdbx_description
1 polymer ?
#
loop_
_entity_poly.entity_id
_entity_poly.type
_entity_poly.pdbx_seq_one_letter_code
_entity_poly.pdbx_strand_id
1 'polypeptide(L)' 'MPLKLILLFLIVMAVVAMFGRLRFPGTASKPKTCPKCGRHLIGRGDCTCRKGA' A
#
# COMPACT_ATOMS: atom_id res chain seq x y z
N MET A 1 13.08 12.65 36.46
CA MET A 1 13.53 13.48 35.32
C MET A 1 12.65 13.20 34.10
N PRO A 2 11.45 13.80 34.01
CA PRO A 2 10.41 13.45 33.02
C PRO A 2 10.88 13.58 31.57
N LEU A 3 11.81 14.49 31.31
CA LEU A 3 12.44 14.70 30.00
C LEU A 3 13.04 13.43 29.40
N LYS A 4 13.59 12.54 30.23
CA LYS A 4 14.20 11.28 29.77
C LYS A 4 13.16 10.34 29.15
N LEU A 5 11.96 10.29 29.74
CA LEU A 5 10.87 9.42 29.28
C LEU A 5 10.28 9.93 27.96
N ILE A 6 10.06 11.25 27.89
CA ILE A 6 9.53 11.93 26.70
C ILE A 6 10.48 11.75 25.52
N LEU A 7 11.79 11.94 25.75
CA LEU A 7 12.81 11.81 24.73
C LEU A 7 12.92 10.37 24.20
N LEU A 8 12.90 9.37 25.10
CA LEU A 8 12.93 7.96 24.71
C LEU A 8 11.71 7.59 23.87
N PHE A 9 10.51 8.05 24.28
CA PHE A 9 9.27 7.74 23.58
C PHE A 9 9.23 8.35 22.16
N LEU A 10 9.70 9.60 22.01
CA LEU A 10 9.79 10.27 20.70
C LEU A 10 10.74 9.54 19.74
N ILE A 11 11.91 9.12 20.23
CA ILE A 11 12.89 8.39 19.42
C ILE A 11 12.30 7.06 18.96
N VAL A 12 11.65 6.31 19.86
CA VAL A 12 11.04 5.02 19.54
C VAL A 12 9.97 5.18 18.46
N MET A 13 9.07 6.16 18.59
CA MET A 13 8.02 6.40 17.59
C MET A 13 8.59 6.79 16.21
N ALA A 14 9.64 7.62 16.17
CA ALA A 14 10.29 8.02 14.92
C ALA A 14 10.91 6.81 14.19
N VAL A 15 11.60 5.93 14.92
CA VAL A 15 12.20 4.71 14.36
C VAL A 15 11.12 3.76 13.86
N VAL A 16 10.05 3.53 14.64
CA VAL A 16 8.92 2.67 14.23
C VAL A 16 8.26 3.20 12.96
N ALA A 17 8.07 4.50 12.82
CA ALA A 17 7.50 5.11 11.62
C ALA A 17 8.37 4.90 10.37
N MET A 18 9.70 5.06 10.50
CA MET A 18 10.64 4.76 9.42
C MET A 18 10.66 3.27 9.08
N PHE A 19 10.67 2.40 10.09
CA PHE A 19 10.62 0.94 9.89
C PHE A 19 9.31 0.47 9.25
N GLY A 20 8.17 1.10 9.61
CA GLY A 20 6.87 0.83 9.01
C GLY A 20 6.81 1.19 7.53
N ARG A 21 7.35 2.35 7.14
CA ARG A 21 7.47 2.74 5.73
C ARG A 21 8.40 1.83 4.93
N LEU A 22 9.52 1.41 5.51
CA LEU A 22 10.47 0.52 4.82
C LEU A 22 9.94 -0.92 4.69
N ARG A 23 9.16 -1.42 5.68
CA ARG A 23 8.58 -2.78 5.64
C ARG A 23 7.39 -2.91 4.69
N PHE A 24 6.66 -1.83 4.45
CA PHE A 24 5.53 -1.83 3.52
C PHE A 24 5.74 -0.82 2.37
N PRO A 25 6.68 -1.06 1.45
CA PRO A 25 6.78 -0.30 0.23
C PRO A 25 5.61 -0.70 -0.69
N GLY A 26 4.48 -0.02 -0.53
CA GLY A 26 3.53 0.21 -1.63
C GLY A 26 2.87 -1.03 -2.24
N THR A 27 2.47 -2.04 -1.48
CA THR A 27 1.56 -3.09 -1.99
C THR A 27 0.10 -2.61 -2.02
N ALA A 28 -0.14 -1.36 -2.39
CA ALA A 28 -1.40 -1.05 -3.06
C ALA A 28 -1.22 -1.57 -4.49
N SER A 29 -1.53 -2.86 -4.69
CA SER A 29 -1.65 -3.43 -6.03
C SER A 29 -2.57 -2.49 -6.81
N LYS A 30 -2.00 -1.70 -7.73
CA LYS A 30 -2.77 -0.78 -8.56
C LYS A 30 -3.93 -1.60 -9.13
N PRO A 31 -5.18 -1.13 -9.03
CA PRO A 31 -6.31 -1.88 -9.54
C PRO A 31 -6.02 -2.15 -11.02
N LYS A 32 -5.82 -3.42 -11.37
CA LYS A 32 -5.45 -3.78 -12.74
C LYS A 32 -6.59 -3.28 -13.64
N THR A 33 -6.30 -2.43 -14.61
CA THR A 33 -7.26 -2.00 -15.64
C THR A 33 -7.04 -2.86 -16.89
N CYS A 34 -8.09 -3.28 -17.62
CA CYS A 34 -7.89 -3.98 -18.91
C CYS A 34 -7.32 -2.97 -19.93
N PRO A 35 -6.15 -3.23 -20.55
CA PRO A 35 -5.50 -2.29 -21.48
C PRO A 35 -6.30 -2.08 -22.77
N LYS A 36 -7.26 -2.95 -23.07
CA LYS A 36 -8.17 -2.83 -24.22
C LYS A 36 -9.41 -2.00 -23.90
N CYS A 37 -9.93 -2.07 -22.67
CA CYS A 37 -11.24 -1.53 -22.27
C CYS A 37 -11.15 -0.32 -21.33
N GLY A 38 -9.99 -0.10 -20.68
CA GLY A 38 -9.79 0.91 -19.64
C GLY A 38 -10.53 0.62 -18.32
N ARG A 39 -11.46 -0.35 -18.28
CA ARG A 39 -12.22 -0.70 -17.07
C ARG A 39 -11.35 -1.38 -16.02
N HIS A 40 -11.67 -1.15 -14.75
CA HIS A 40 -11.08 -1.85 -13.62
C HIS A 40 -11.47 -3.35 -13.66
N LEU A 41 -10.46 -4.22 -13.50
CA LEU A 41 -10.65 -5.66 -13.35
C LEU A 41 -11.15 -5.93 -11.93
N ILE A 42 -12.44 -6.24 -11.81
CA ILE A 42 -13.09 -6.55 -10.55
C ILE A 42 -13.02 -8.08 -10.38
N GLY A 43 -12.23 -8.55 -9.42
CA GLY A 43 -12.02 -9.97 -9.14
C GLY A 43 -10.87 -10.63 -9.94
N ARG A 44 -10.73 -11.95 -9.82
CA ARG A 44 -9.73 -12.80 -10.52
C ARG A 44 -10.20 -13.24 -11.92
N GLY A 45 -11.08 -12.48 -12.55
CA GLY A 45 -11.64 -12.80 -13.87
C GLY A 45 -11.09 -11.88 -14.98
N ASP A 46 -11.05 -12.37 -16.21
CA ASP A 46 -10.72 -11.57 -17.40
C ASP A 46 -11.75 -10.43 -17.63
N CYS A 47 -11.33 -9.22 -18.09
CA CYS A 47 -12.28 -8.13 -18.40
C CYS A 47 -13.28 -8.66 -19.45
N THR A 48 -14.54 -8.31 -19.26
CA THR A 48 -15.63 -8.61 -20.20
C THR A 48 -15.35 -8.11 -21.63
N CYS A 49 -14.37 -7.20 -21.77
CA CYS A 49 -13.72 -6.79 -23.03
C CYS A 49 -13.28 -7.95 -23.92
N ARG A 50 -12.96 -9.10 -23.33
CA ARG A 50 -12.41 -10.26 -24.04
C ARG A 50 -13.43 -11.38 -24.27
N LYS A 51 -14.64 -11.29 -23.71
CA LYS A 51 -15.63 -12.38 -23.73
C LYS A 51 -16.49 -12.43 -25.01
N GLY A 52 -16.01 -11.86 -26.11
CA GLY A 52 -16.75 -11.79 -27.38
C GLY A 52 -15.86 -11.48 -28.59
N ALA A 53 -14.59 -11.86 -28.56
CA ALA A 53 -13.68 -11.85 -29.71
C ALA A 53 -13.29 -13.29 -30.06
#